data_AF-A0A8E6EXN7-F1
#
_entry.id   AF-A0A8E6EXN7-F1
#
_cell.length_a   1.000
_cell.length_b   1.000
_cell.length_c   1.000
_cell.angle_alpha   90.00
_cell.angle_beta   90.00
_cell.angle_gamma   90.00
#
_symmetry.space_group_name_H-M   'P 1'
#
loop_
_entity.id
_entity.type
_entity.pdbx_description
1 polymer ?
#
loop_
_entity_poly.entity_id
_entity_poly.type
_entity_poly.pdbx_seq_one_letter_code
_entity_poly.pdbx_strand_id
1 'polypeptide(L)'
;MRRPTAGLRLLTAIGFASLLIMLGTTAAQQATTVPNPPFIGFKDNGILSELRNGKIKPGPETKAACQVLAKSYAYKLAHFPADGSAVGPDGKQRTQNSETASSIIDAFRNSHYPLPSTGLIKLEQAIYLAEVSKAMDVELKFVLEKDPRPLVQLNAVRFMAEIAKGPNPAQIKTLLGIVNEKLYSNAFKNYAFQGIRNLLAQKDPEDTDREKPLIGARPNTLAKPEDIATLTQVTQALENVILNKSKNQWTNESLDVVQYIRRNAIEALGAVPVTGIYVREEAKARPALTLFRVMIADPLVQPPPSLKERVEAMFGLCSQQIDPQINLDVLAYGVNQTLLDLITAQGEQSANKASLMPSIHWKMLGGRLIQAADGWKINGRVGKYIKNDRKPEYLRDLADRMKAIGELMEVSGVDARVEVGPLTDWAANRKPVTLRNQLYKDDPSTIFSFTK
;
A
#
# COMPACT_ATOMS: atom_id res chain seq x y z
N MET A 1 12.62 17.88 -63.25
CA MET A 1 13.58 18.75 -62.51
C MET A 1 12.88 19.21 -61.24
N ARG A 2 13.31 19.06 -59.99
CA ARG A 2 14.50 18.53 -59.30
C ARG A 2 13.98 17.79 -58.06
N ARG A 3 14.54 16.62 -57.73
CA ARG A 3 14.28 15.90 -56.47
C ARG A 3 15.13 16.50 -55.35
N PRO A 4 14.66 16.61 -54.10
CA PRO A 4 15.54 16.85 -52.98
C PRO A 4 16.23 15.55 -52.54
N THR A 5 17.52 15.69 -52.34
CA THR A 5 18.54 14.70 -52.01
C THR A 5 18.35 14.09 -50.61
N ALA A 6 18.45 12.76 -50.55
CA ALA A 6 18.62 12.02 -49.31
C ALA A 6 19.95 12.38 -48.64
N GLY A 7 19.88 12.96 -47.44
CA GLY A 7 21.01 13.19 -46.56
C GLY A 7 21.38 11.92 -45.80
N LEU A 8 22.43 11.26 -46.27
CA LEU A 8 23.17 10.19 -45.63
C LEU A 8 23.67 10.66 -44.26
N ARG A 9 23.19 10.09 -43.14
CA ARG A 9 23.82 10.25 -41.82
C ARG A 9 24.62 9.00 -41.49
N LEU A 10 25.93 9.23 -41.52
CA LEU A 10 27.02 8.32 -41.25
C LEU A 10 27.02 7.86 -39.79
N LEU A 11 27.42 6.60 -39.62
CA LEU A 11 27.81 5.92 -38.40
C LEU A 11 28.66 6.75 -37.43
N THR A 12 28.23 6.78 -36.17
CA THR A 12 29.14 6.79 -35.00
C THR A 12 28.68 5.71 -34.03
N ALA A 13 29.09 4.48 -34.31
CA ALA A 13 29.12 3.39 -33.36
C ALA A 13 30.22 3.71 -32.32
N ILE A 14 29.84 4.33 -31.21
CA ILE A 14 30.70 4.49 -30.04
C ILE A 14 30.52 3.24 -29.19
N GLY A 15 31.61 2.48 -29.07
CA GLY A 15 31.65 1.17 -28.46
C GLY A 15 31.36 1.17 -26.97
N PHE A 16 30.53 0.21 -26.56
CA PHE A 16 30.49 -0.35 -25.22
C PHE A 16 30.04 -1.82 -25.34
N ALA A 17 30.92 -2.65 -25.90
CA ALA A 17 30.72 -4.10 -25.98
C ALA A 17 32.07 -4.80 -25.93
N SER A 18 32.76 -4.69 -24.80
CA SER A 18 33.93 -5.51 -24.46
C SER A 18 34.19 -5.45 -22.95
N LEU A 19 33.30 -6.01 -22.14
CA LEU A 19 33.66 -6.49 -20.80
C LEU A 19 32.64 -7.53 -20.31
N LEU A 20 33.18 -8.61 -19.73
CA LEU A 20 32.52 -9.70 -19.01
C LEU A 20 31.95 -10.87 -19.81
N ILE A 21 32.87 -11.63 -20.43
CA ILE A 21 32.90 -13.08 -20.22
C ILE A 21 34.15 -13.39 -19.40
N MET A 22 34.08 -13.18 -18.09
CA MET A 22 34.93 -13.87 -17.12
C MET A 22 34.07 -14.94 -16.45
N LEU A 23 34.07 -16.12 -17.06
CA LEU A 23 33.79 -17.36 -16.36
C LEU A 23 34.97 -17.60 -15.40
N GLY A 24 34.66 -17.76 -14.11
CA GLY A 24 35.51 -18.55 -13.22
C GLY A 24 36.65 -17.82 -12.51
N THR A 25 36.37 -16.75 -11.76
CA THR A 25 37.05 -16.55 -10.47
C THR A 25 35.99 -16.29 -9.42
N THR A 26 35.75 -17.31 -8.60
CA THR A 26 35.10 -17.19 -7.30
C THR A 26 35.97 -16.32 -6.42
N ALA A 27 35.94 -15.00 -6.63
CA ALA A 27 36.16 -14.09 -5.53
C ALA A 27 35.01 -14.39 -4.57
N ALA A 28 35.29 -15.27 -3.60
CA ALA A 28 34.53 -15.32 -2.37
C ALA A 28 34.62 -13.91 -1.80
N GLN A 29 33.71 -13.02 -2.23
CA GLN A 29 33.36 -11.83 -1.51
C GLN A 29 33.13 -12.35 -0.11
N GLN A 30 34.04 -12.03 0.81
CA GLN A 30 33.86 -12.28 2.22
C GLN A 30 32.55 -11.59 2.54
N ALA A 31 31.46 -12.37 2.53
CA ALA A 31 30.14 -11.86 2.84
C ALA A 31 30.31 -11.23 4.20
N THR A 32 30.12 -9.92 4.26
CA THR A 32 30.28 -9.18 5.51
C THR A 32 29.19 -9.73 6.42
N THR A 33 29.57 -10.65 7.29
CA THR A 33 28.63 -11.38 8.13
C THR A 33 27.91 -10.37 9.01
N VAL A 34 26.59 -10.46 9.08
CA VAL A 34 25.80 -9.64 10.00
C VAL A 34 26.37 -9.82 11.40
N PRO A 35 26.72 -8.75 12.14
CA PRO A 35 27.31 -8.88 13.47
C PRO A 35 26.36 -9.56 14.46
N ASN A 36 26.91 -10.15 15.52
CA ASN A 36 26.09 -10.67 16.61
C ASN A 36 25.19 -9.57 17.19
N PRO A 37 23.93 -9.88 17.55
CA PRO A 37 23.02 -8.90 18.12
C PRO A 37 23.56 -8.36 19.44
N PRO A 38 23.67 -7.04 19.63
CA PRO A 38 24.11 -6.46 20.90
C PRO A 38 23.11 -6.76 22.01
N PHE A 39 23.64 -6.90 23.23
CA PHE A 39 22.83 -6.95 24.45
C PHE A 39 22.24 -5.57 24.73
N ILE A 40 20.94 -5.52 25.03
CA ILE A 40 20.29 -4.28 25.45
C ILE A 40 20.51 -4.13 26.96
N GLY A 41 21.37 -3.20 27.35
CA GLY A 41 21.73 -2.98 28.75
C GLY A 41 20.55 -2.49 29.60
N PHE A 42 20.64 -2.65 30.92
CA PHE A 42 19.64 -2.10 31.85
C PHE A 42 19.47 -0.58 31.68
N LYS A 43 20.57 0.15 31.46
CA LYS A 43 20.54 1.59 31.16
C LYS A 43 19.71 1.89 29.91
N ASP A 44 19.98 1.20 28.80
CA ASP A 44 19.25 1.41 27.54
C ASP A 44 17.77 1.07 27.67
N ASN A 45 17.44 -0.02 28.37
CA ASN A 45 16.04 -0.38 28.67
C ASN A 45 15.32 0.69 29.50
N GLY A 46 16.02 1.28 30.49
CA GLY A 46 15.51 2.41 31.27
C GLY A 46 15.20 3.61 30.37
N ILE A 47 16.16 4.01 29.54
CA ILE A 47 16.03 5.13 28.59
C ILE A 47 14.88 4.90 27.60
N LEU A 48 14.79 3.71 27.00
CA LEU A 48 13.72 3.36 26.06
C LEU A 48 12.34 3.39 26.73
N SER A 49 12.25 2.91 27.96
CA SER A 49 11.00 2.96 28.74
C SER A 49 10.60 4.39 29.07
N GLU A 50 11.55 5.23 29.48
CA GLU A 50 11.29 6.65 29.75
C GLU A 50 10.88 7.42 28.49
N LEU A 51 11.57 7.19 27.36
CA LEU A 51 11.23 7.82 26.08
C LEU A 51 9.86 7.36 25.58
N ARG A 52 9.57 6.06 25.62
CA ARG A 52 8.24 5.50 25.25
C ARG A 52 7.11 6.08 26.10
N ASN A 53 7.37 6.39 27.36
CA ASN A 53 6.40 6.98 28.28
C ASN A 53 6.35 8.53 28.22
N GLY A 54 7.16 9.16 27.35
CA GLY A 54 7.23 10.61 27.22
C GLY A 54 7.86 11.33 28.41
N LYS A 55 8.61 10.64 29.27
CA LYS A 55 9.28 11.24 30.43
C LYS A 55 10.53 12.03 30.02
N ILE A 56 11.16 11.64 28.93
CA ILE A 56 12.35 12.29 28.36
C ILE A 56 12.10 12.59 26.88
N LYS A 57 12.73 13.66 26.38
CA LYS A 57 12.70 14.03 24.95
C LYS A 57 13.83 13.33 24.19
N PRO A 58 13.72 13.16 22.85
CA PRO A 58 14.82 12.65 22.05
C PRO A 58 16.08 13.51 22.17
N GLY A 59 17.16 12.88 22.58
CA GLY A 59 18.53 13.42 22.60
C GLY A 59 19.55 12.36 22.16
N PRO A 60 20.86 12.69 22.16
CA PRO A 60 21.92 11.78 21.73
C PRO A 60 21.88 10.42 22.43
N GLU A 61 21.69 10.38 23.76
CA GLU A 61 21.62 9.13 24.52
C GLU A 61 20.41 8.27 24.12
N THR A 62 19.23 8.88 23.97
CA THR A 62 18.03 8.15 23.54
C THR A 62 18.15 7.60 22.12
N LYS A 63 18.83 8.33 21.21
CA LYS A 63 19.09 7.87 19.83
C LYS A 63 20.06 6.69 19.82
N ALA A 64 21.09 6.74 20.65
CA ALA A 64 21.99 5.62 20.85
C ALA A 64 21.25 4.39 21.40
N ALA A 65 20.37 4.55 22.40
CA ALA A 65 19.55 3.47 22.93
C ALA A 65 18.59 2.89 21.86
N CYS A 66 17.96 3.73 21.02
CA CYS A 66 17.15 3.29 19.90
C CYS A 66 17.98 2.49 18.88
N GLN A 67 19.24 2.87 18.64
CA GLN A 67 20.12 2.14 17.73
C GLN A 67 20.59 0.81 18.32
N VAL A 68 20.89 0.73 19.62
CA VAL A 68 21.20 -0.55 20.29
C VAL A 68 20.01 -1.49 20.19
N LEU A 69 18.79 -0.99 20.45
CA LEU A 69 17.54 -1.72 20.26
C LEU A 69 17.42 -2.23 18.83
N ALA A 70 17.61 -1.34 17.85
CA ALA A 70 17.45 -1.67 16.44
C ALA A 70 18.41 -2.77 15.98
N LYS A 71 19.70 -2.65 16.33
CA LYS A 71 20.71 -3.68 16.05
C LYS A 71 20.36 -5.00 16.72
N SER A 72 19.90 -4.96 17.98
CA SER A 72 19.52 -6.18 18.71
C SER A 72 18.43 -6.95 17.97
N TYR A 73 17.34 -6.28 17.56
CA TYR A 73 16.23 -6.94 16.86
C TYR A 73 16.54 -7.28 15.40
N ALA A 74 17.16 -6.38 14.64
CA ALA A 74 17.49 -6.62 13.24
C ALA A 74 18.50 -7.77 13.09
N TYR A 75 19.57 -7.78 13.90
CA TYR A 75 20.62 -8.79 13.76
C TYR A 75 20.20 -10.15 14.31
N LYS A 76 19.27 -10.20 15.27
CA LYS A 76 18.62 -11.45 15.66
C LYS A 76 18.03 -12.17 14.45
N LEU A 77 17.37 -11.48 13.51
CA LEU A 77 16.83 -12.12 12.30
C LEU A 77 17.87 -12.94 11.51
N ALA A 78 19.13 -12.49 11.47
CA ALA A 78 20.22 -13.20 10.82
C ALA A 78 20.76 -14.37 11.65
N HIS A 79 20.64 -14.35 12.97
CA HIS A 79 21.24 -15.37 13.85
C HIS A 79 20.28 -16.50 14.21
N PHE A 80 18.99 -16.39 13.88
CA PHE A 80 18.00 -17.46 14.07
C PHE A 80 17.80 -18.30 12.80
N PRO A 81 17.55 -19.61 12.93
CA PRO A 81 17.16 -20.45 11.81
C PRO A 81 15.87 -19.90 11.20
N ALA A 82 16.00 -19.37 9.99
CA ALA A 82 14.91 -18.64 9.33
C ALA A 82 13.74 -19.56 8.95
N ASP A 83 13.99 -20.87 8.87
CA ASP A 83 13.04 -21.95 8.57
C ASP A 83 12.34 -22.52 9.83
N GLY A 84 12.71 -22.04 11.03
CA GLY A 84 12.20 -22.58 12.29
C GLY A 84 12.77 -23.94 12.65
N SER A 85 13.84 -24.39 12.01
CA SER A 85 14.53 -25.63 12.38
C SER A 85 15.10 -25.54 13.79
N ALA A 86 15.08 -26.67 14.51
CA ALA A 86 15.62 -26.76 15.87
C ALA A 86 17.17 -26.65 15.91
N VAL A 87 17.82 -26.65 14.75
CA VAL A 87 19.29 -26.64 14.63
C VAL A 87 19.69 -25.27 14.09
N GLY A 88 20.48 -24.53 14.87
CA GLY A 88 20.99 -23.23 14.43
C GLY A 88 21.94 -23.37 13.22
N PRO A 89 22.31 -22.25 12.57
CA PRO A 89 23.32 -22.24 11.51
C PRO A 89 24.68 -22.82 11.95
N ASP A 90 24.93 -22.83 13.26
CA ASP A 90 26.10 -23.38 13.93
C ASP A 90 26.00 -24.89 14.24
N GLY A 91 24.94 -25.57 13.80
CA GLY A 91 24.74 -27.01 14.01
C GLY A 91 24.30 -27.39 15.42
N LYS A 92 24.10 -26.43 16.33
CA LYS A 92 23.67 -26.71 17.70
C LYS A 92 22.15 -26.84 17.80
N GLN A 93 21.68 -27.88 18.48
CA GLN A 93 20.28 -27.98 18.88
C GLN A 93 19.93 -26.83 19.82
N ARG A 94 18.94 -26.03 19.43
CA ARG A 94 18.32 -25.03 20.27
C ARG A 94 17.18 -25.68 21.04
N THR A 95 17.03 -25.32 22.31
CA THR A 95 15.93 -25.81 23.14
C THR A 95 14.58 -25.39 22.54
N GLN A 96 13.51 -26.14 22.85
CA GLN A 96 12.15 -26.03 22.26
C GLN A 96 11.51 -24.62 22.24
N ASN A 97 12.11 -23.62 22.89
CA ASN A 97 11.75 -22.22 22.74
C ASN A 97 12.52 -21.56 21.57
N SER A 98 12.48 -22.17 20.38
CA SER A 98 13.16 -21.61 19.22
C SER A 98 12.48 -20.30 18.80
N GLU A 99 13.13 -19.16 19.08
CA GLU A 99 12.68 -17.87 18.55
C GLU A 99 12.61 -17.96 17.03
N THR A 100 11.44 -17.70 16.47
CA THR A 100 11.19 -17.59 15.02
C THR A 100 11.24 -16.13 14.61
N ALA A 101 11.38 -15.84 13.31
CA ALA A 101 11.24 -14.47 12.81
C ALA A 101 9.89 -13.84 13.23
N SER A 102 8.81 -14.61 13.20
CA SER A 102 7.50 -14.17 13.70
C SER A 102 7.54 -13.81 15.19
N SER A 103 8.12 -14.66 16.05
CA SER A 103 8.18 -14.37 17.48
C SER A 103 9.07 -13.17 17.80
N ILE A 104 10.12 -12.92 17.02
CA ILE A 104 10.98 -11.72 17.16
C ILE A 104 10.19 -10.46 16.81
N ILE A 105 9.45 -10.48 15.69
CA ILE A 105 8.59 -9.35 15.28
C ILE A 105 7.47 -9.12 16.29
N ASP A 106 6.83 -10.19 16.77
CA ASP A 106 5.77 -10.12 17.76
C ASP A 106 6.29 -9.64 19.12
N ALA A 107 7.48 -10.09 19.55
CA ALA A 107 8.14 -9.59 20.76
C ALA A 107 8.43 -8.09 20.63
N PHE A 108 8.97 -7.64 19.49
CA PHE A 108 9.17 -6.22 19.24
C PHE A 108 7.85 -5.45 19.32
N ARG A 109 6.81 -5.95 18.64
CA ARG A 109 5.48 -5.34 18.63
C ARG A 109 4.95 -5.18 20.05
N ASN A 110 4.93 -6.26 20.82
CA ASN A 110 4.33 -6.30 22.14
C ASN A 110 5.15 -5.50 23.18
N SER A 111 6.47 -5.42 23.02
CA SER A 111 7.35 -4.72 23.97
C SER A 111 7.53 -3.23 23.64
N HIS A 112 7.48 -2.83 22.37
CA HIS A 112 7.88 -1.48 21.97
C HIS A 112 6.75 -0.67 21.32
N TYR A 113 5.66 -1.28 20.83
CA TYR A 113 4.51 -0.48 20.45
C TYR A 113 3.74 -0.03 21.68
N PRO A 114 3.47 1.28 21.83
CA PRO A 114 2.55 1.74 22.86
C PRO A 114 1.17 1.14 22.55
N LEU A 115 0.64 0.30 23.44
CA LEU A 115 -0.75 -0.12 23.39
C LEU A 115 -1.59 1.10 23.78
N PRO A 116 -2.40 1.66 22.88
CA PRO A 116 -3.19 2.83 23.21
C PRO A 116 -4.34 2.39 24.14
N SER A 117 -4.26 2.68 25.44
CA SER A 117 -5.35 2.41 26.39
C SER A 117 -6.63 3.19 26.06
N THR A 118 -6.50 4.32 25.35
CA THR A 118 -7.59 5.20 24.92
C THR A 118 -7.76 5.23 23.39
N GLY A 119 -7.14 4.31 22.66
CA GLY A 119 -7.16 4.27 21.19
C GLY A 119 -6.29 5.32 20.48
N LEU A 120 -5.72 6.30 21.20
CA LEU A 120 -4.89 7.37 20.61
C LEU A 120 -3.46 7.34 21.17
N ILE A 121 -2.48 7.34 20.26
CA ILE A 121 -1.05 7.51 20.59
C ILE A 121 -0.81 8.98 20.96
N LYS A 122 -0.08 9.23 22.05
CA LYS A 122 0.36 10.58 22.46
C LYS A 122 1.47 11.09 21.56
N LEU A 123 1.68 12.41 21.46
CA LEU A 123 2.73 12.98 20.64
C LEU A 123 4.12 12.43 21.01
N GLU A 124 4.42 12.30 22.30
CA GLU A 124 5.71 11.77 22.78
C GLU A 124 5.91 10.31 22.39
N GLN A 125 4.84 9.52 22.40
CA GLN A 125 4.86 8.12 21.95
C GLN A 125 5.08 8.02 20.44
N ALA A 126 4.49 8.94 19.67
CA ALA A 126 4.71 9.02 18.23
C ALA A 126 6.16 9.42 17.90
N ILE A 127 6.73 10.37 18.66
CA ILE A 127 8.14 10.76 18.57
C ILE A 127 9.08 9.58 18.89
N TYR A 128 8.79 8.81 19.95
CA TYR A 128 9.53 7.59 20.26
C TYR A 128 9.48 6.58 19.10
N LEU A 129 8.28 6.31 18.58
CA LEU A 129 8.10 5.40 17.45
C LEU A 129 8.82 5.89 16.19
N ALA A 130 8.87 7.19 15.94
CA ALA A 130 9.62 7.77 14.82
C ALA A 130 11.12 7.43 14.91
N GLU A 131 11.73 7.68 16.07
CA GLU A 131 13.17 7.46 16.29
C GLU A 131 13.52 5.96 16.25
N VAL A 132 12.70 5.10 16.87
CA VAL A 132 12.89 3.64 16.80
C VAL A 132 12.72 3.13 15.37
N SER A 133 11.67 3.56 14.65
CA SER A 133 11.42 3.11 13.28
C SER A 133 12.51 3.58 12.32
N LYS A 134 13.07 4.77 12.55
CA LYS A 134 14.24 5.29 11.81
C LYS A 134 15.48 4.44 12.04
N ALA A 135 15.79 4.11 13.29
CA ALA A 135 16.93 3.25 13.62
C ALA A 135 16.75 1.83 13.04
N MET A 136 15.54 1.27 13.16
CA MET A 136 15.20 -0.04 12.62
C MET A 136 15.31 -0.10 11.08
N ASP A 137 14.84 0.92 10.35
CA ASP A 137 14.95 0.95 8.88
C ASP A 137 16.41 0.85 8.42
N VAL A 138 17.32 1.58 9.08
CA VAL A 138 18.76 1.53 8.78
C VAL A 138 19.33 0.13 9.00
N GLU A 139 19.07 -0.49 10.15
CA GLU A 139 19.67 -1.79 10.49
C GLU A 139 19.01 -2.95 9.73
N LEU A 140 17.71 -2.89 9.46
CA LEU A 140 17.03 -3.88 8.61
C LEU A 140 17.49 -3.78 7.16
N LYS A 141 17.76 -2.57 6.65
CA LYS A 141 18.34 -2.38 5.32
C LYS A 141 19.74 -2.98 5.24
N PHE A 142 20.55 -2.83 6.30
CA PHE A 142 21.84 -3.51 6.37
C PHE A 142 21.69 -5.04 6.31
N VAL A 143 20.75 -5.63 7.06
CA VAL A 143 20.48 -7.07 7.00
C VAL A 143 20.02 -7.51 5.60
N LEU A 144 19.13 -6.75 4.98
CA LEU A 144 18.64 -6.99 3.61
C LEU A 144 19.79 -7.01 2.59
N GLU A 145 20.75 -6.11 2.70
CA GLU A 145 21.86 -5.97 1.74
C GLU A 145 23.03 -6.93 2.01
N LYS A 146 23.23 -7.36 3.27
CA LYS A 146 24.42 -8.12 3.69
C LYS A 146 24.19 -9.60 3.94
N ASP A 147 22.98 -10.02 4.31
CA ASP A 147 22.71 -11.43 4.56
C ASP A 147 22.53 -12.17 3.22
N PRO A 148 23.27 -13.26 2.96
CA PRO A 148 23.17 -13.99 1.69
C PRO A 148 21.92 -14.89 1.62
N ARG A 149 21.18 -15.11 2.72
CA ARG A 149 20.04 -16.03 2.75
C ARG A 149 18.75 -15.30 2.38
N PRO A 150 18.07 -15.68 1.27
CA PRO A 150 16.86 -15.00 0.82
C PRO A 150 15.73 -14.97 1.86
N LEU A 151 15.62 -16.00 2.70
CA LEU A 151 14.60 -16.05 3.74
C LEU A 151 14.84 -15.04 4.88
N VAL A 152 16.10 -14.78 5.25
CA VAL A 152 16.44 -13.73 6.22
C VAL A 152 16.16 -12.35 5.64
N GLN A 153 16.55 -12.12 4.38
CA GLN A 153 16.24 -10.90 3.66
C GLN A 153 14.72 -10.65 3.59
N LEU A 154 13.94 -11.67 3.25
CA LEU A 154 12.47 -11.58 3.24
C LEU A 154 11.90 -11.24 4.62
N ASN A 155 12.42 -11.88 5.68
CA ASN A 155 12.02 -11.58 7.06
C ASN A 155 12.39 -10.14 7.46
N ALA A 156 13.51 -9.60 6.98
CA ALA A 156 13.85 -8.20 7.18
C ALA A 156 12.81 -7.27 6.54
N VAL A 157 12.36 -7.55 5.31
CA VAL A 157 11.30 -6.77 4.65
C VAL A 157 9.95 -6.92 5.36
N ARG A 158 9.62 -8.12 5.86
CA ARG A 158 8.44 -8.32 6.70
C ARG A 158 8.49 -7.48 7.98
N PHE A 159 9.66 -7.38 8.60
CA PHE A 159 9.85 -6.53 9.77
C PHE A 159 9.79 -5.03 9.39
N MET A 160 10.33 -4.64 8.22
CA MET A 160 10.18 -3.29 7.68
C MET A 160 8.70 -2.90 7.54
N ALA A 161 7.86 -3.81 7.06
CA ALA A 161 6.42 -3.58 6.94
C ALA A 161 5.71 -3.39 8.29
N GLU A 162 6.19 -4.04 9.36
CA GLU A 162 5.67 -3.86 10.72
C GLU A 162 6.09 -2.49 11.28
N ILE A 163 7.39 -2.13 11.22
CA ILE A 163 7.89 -0.83 11.70
C ILE A 163 7.31 0.35 10.93
N ALA A 164 6.87 0.14 9.69
CA ALA A 164 6.16 1.10 8.87
C ALA A 164 4.78 1.51 9.43
N LYS A 165 4.35 0.94 10.56
CA LYS A 165 3.23 1.46 11.38
C LYS A 165 3.63 2.63 12.29
N GLY A 166 4.93 2.87 12.47
CA GLY A 166 5.48 4.06 13.14
C GLY A 166 5.76 5.20 12.15
N PRO A 167 5.82 6.46 12.61
CA PRO A 167 5.96 7.63 11.75
C PRO A 167 7.41 7.86 11.30
N ASN A 168 7.83 7.12 10.27
CA ASN A 168 9.12 7.29 9.59
C ASN A 168 8.92 7.46 8.07
N PRO A 169 8.63 8.68 7.59
CA PRO A 169 8.38 8.90 6.16
C PRO A 169 9.59 8.54 5.27
N ALA A 170 10.82 8.62 5.79
CA ALA A 170 12.03 8.29 5.02
C ALA A 170 12.09 6.81 4.59
N GLN A 171 11.45 5.91 5.34
CA GLN A 171 11.38 4.49 5.03
C GLN A 171 10.70 4.20 3.67
N ILE A 172 9.85 5.11 3.19
CA ILE A 172 9.18 4.97 1.89
C ILE A 172 10.20 4.75 0.76
N LYS A 173 11.37 5.38 0.83
CA LYS A 173 12.43 5.24 -0.16
C LYS A 173 13.03 3.83 -0.17
N THR A 174 13.25 3.24 1.00
CA THR A 174 13.73 1.85 1.14
C THR A 174 12.72 0.88 0.54
N LEU A 175 11.43 1.04 0.88
CA LEU A 175 10.36 0.17 0.37
C LEU A 175 10.16 0.33 -1.14
N LEU A 176 10.26 1.54 -1.69
CA LEU A 176 10.22 1.77 -3.13
C LEU A 176 11.41 1.14 -3.85
N GLY A 177 12.60 1.13 -3.23
CA GLY A 177 13.75 0.40 -3.73
C GLY A 177 13.43 -1.07 -3.92
N ILE A 178 12.76 -1.69 -2.94
CA ILE A 178 12.35 -3.10 -3.01
C ILE A 178 11.30 -3.35 -4.10
N VAL A 179 10.30 -2.47 -4.23
CA VAL A 179 9.24 -2.60 -5.24
C VAL A 179 9.79 -2.50 -6.67
N ASN A 180 10.69 -1.55 -6.90
CA ASN A 180 11.22 -1.25 -8.24
C ASN A 180 12.36 -2.19 -8.68
N GLU A 181 13.00 -2.87 -7.74
CA GLU A 181 14.05 -3.83 -8.04
C GLU A 181 13.46 -5.08 -8.72
N LYS A 182 14.08 -5.46 -9.85
CA LYS A 182 13.66 -6.60 -10.66
C LYS A 182 14.11 -7.92 -10.05
N LEU A 183 15.21 -7.91 -9.29
CA LEU A 183 15.78 -9.09 -8.66
C LEU A 183 14.97 -9.59 -7.45
N TYR A 184 14.22 -8.72 -6.78
CA TYR A 184 13.38 -9.15 -5.67
C TYR A 184 12.13 -9.89 -6.17
N SER A 185 11.88 -11.06 -5.58
CA SER A 185 10.70 -11.85 -5.86
C SER A 185 9.43 -11.13 -5.39
N ASN A 186 8.28 -11.59 -5.88
CA ASN A 186 7.02 -10.95 -5.51
C ASN A 186 6.66 -11.08 -4.02
N ALA A 187 7.24 -12.04 -3.29
CA ALA A 187 7.11 -12.13 -1.84
C ALA A 187 7.69 -10.90 -1.12
N PHE A 188 8.85 -10.39 -1.57
CA PHE A 188 9.45 -9.17 -1.04
C PHE A 188 8.55 -7.96 -1.33
N LYS A 189 8.07 -7.86 -2.58
CA LYS A 189 7.20 -6.78 -3.02
C LYS A 189 5.89 -6.75 -2.26
N ASN A 190 5.31 -7.92 -1.97
CA ASN A 190 4.08 -8.05 -1.18
C ASN A 190 4.21 -7.38 0.20
N TYR A 191 5.29 -7.67 0.93
CA TYR A 191 5.53 -7.02 2.22
C TYR A 191 5.91 -5.54 2.07
N ALA A 192 6.63 -5.17 1.01
CA ALA A 192 6.92 -3.77 0.73
C ALA A 192 5.63 -2.95 0.48
N PHE A 193 4.64 -3.52 -0.23
CA PHE A 193 3.33 -2.89 -0.40
C PHE A 193 2.62 -2.68 0.93
N GLN A 194 2.66 -3.67 1.83
CA GLN A 194 2.08 -3.53 3.18
C GLN A 194 2.76 -2.41 3.96
N GLY A 195 4.09 -2.29 3.89
CA GLY A 195 4.82 -1.18 4.50
C GLY A 195 4.44 0.18 3.90
N ILE A 196 4.36 0.28 2.58
CA ILE A 196 3.94 1.51 1.88
C ILE A 196 2.54 1.92 2.31
N ARG A 197 1.59 0.96 2.32
CA ARG A 197 0.22 1.17 2.80
C ARG A 197 0.22 1.72 4.23
N ASN A 198 0.98 1.09 5.12
CA ASN A 198 1.04 1.49 6.52
C ASN A 198 1.60 2.91 6.68
N LEU A 199 2.63 3.31 5.92
CA LEU A 199 3.18 4.68 5.96
C LEU A 199 2.19 5.72 5.40
N LEU A 200 1.54 5.41 4.27
CA LEU A 200 0.59 6.34 3.64
C LEU A 200 -0.69 6.55 4.45
N ALA A 201 -1.12 5.52 5.19
CA ALA A 201 -2.29 5.60 6.07
C ALA A 201 -2.05 6.42 7.35
N GLN A 202 -0.80 6.74 7.67
CA GLN A 202 -0.47 7.49 8.88
C GLN A 202 -0.83 8.97 8.75
N LYS A 203 -1.14 9.55 9.92
CA LYS A 203 -1.35 10.98 10.09
C LYS A 203 -0.11 11.60 10.71
N ASP A 204 0.10 12.87 10.41
CA ASP A 204 1.15 13.67 11.04
C ASP A 204 0.87 13.73 12.55
N PRO A 205 1.77 13.21 13.40
CA PRO A 205 1.53 13.19 14.85
C PRO A 205 1.51 14.59 15.47
N GLU A 206 2.08 15.59 14.80
CA GLU A 206 2.05 17.00 15.24
C GLU A 206 0.74 17.70 14.88
N ASP A 207 -0.08 17.10 14.00
CA ASP A 207 -1.37 17.66 13.62
C ASP A 207 -2.43 17.38 14.69
N THR A 208 -2.83 18.43 15.41
CA THR A 208 -3.84 18.33 16.47
C THR A 208 -5.18 17.81 15.96
N ASP A 209 -5.52 18.14 14.71
CA ASP A 209 -6.78 17.74 14.07
C ASP A 209 -6.68 16.34 13.44
N ARG A 210 -5.46 15.79 13.32
CA ARG A 210 -5.17 14.47 12.73
C ARG A 210 -5.70 14.28 11.32
N GLU A 211 -5.89 15.37 10.60
CA GLU A 211 -6.38 15.33 9.22
C GLU A 211 -5.22 15.16 8.23
N LYS A 212 -4.08 15.80 8.54
CA LYS A 212 -2.89 15.86 7.70
C LYS A 212 -2.24 14.48 7.59
N PRO A 213 -2.06 13.94 6.38
CA PRO A 213 -1.31 12.71 6.18
C PRO A 213 0.17 12.93 6.55
N LEU A 214 0.84 11.87 7.01
CA LEU A 214 2.29 11.91 7.30
C LEU A 214 3.10 12.20 6.03
N ILE A 215 2.70 11.59 4.90
CA ILE A 215 3.27 11.83 3.57
C ILE A 215 2.17 12.39 2.69
N GLY A 216 2.28 13.65 2.27
CA GLY A 216 1.39 14.24 1.28
C GLY A 216 0.84 15.62 1.61
N ALA A 217 -0.02 16.10 0.70
CA ALA A 217 -0.71 17.37 0.83
C ALA A 217 -2.01 17.23 1.64
N ARG A 218 -2.48 18.34 2.23
CA ARG A 218 -3.92 18.51 2.42
C ARG A 218 -4.52 18.95 1.07
N PRO A 219 -5.82 18.76 0.83
CA PRO A 219 -6.49 19.38 -0.28
C PRO A 219 -6.24 20.89 -0.22
N ASN A 220 -5.73 21.47 -1.31
CA ASN A 220 -5.51 22.92 -1.46
C ASN A 220 -4.36 23.53 -0.64
N THR A 221 -3.54 22.74 0.06
CA THR A 221 -2.22 23.23 0.48
C THR A 221 -1.17 22.83 -0.53
N LEU A 222 -0.23 23.73 -0.79
CA LEU A 222 0.97 23.38 -1.56
C LEU A 222 1.73 22.34 -0.73
N ALA A 223 1.62 21.06 -1.12
CA ALA A 223 2.51 20.04 -0.57
C ALA A 223 3.95 20.46 -0.79
N LYS A 224 4.83 20.00 0.11
CA LYS A 224 6.26 20.15 -0.10
C LYS A 224 6.61 19.47 -1.44
N PRO A 225 7.47 20.07 -2.28
CA PRO A 225 7.87 19.47 -3.55
C PRO A 225 8.38 18.02 -3.39
N GLU A 226 9.05 17.73 -2.27
CA GLU A 226 9.53 16.39 -1.90
C GLU A 226 8.40 15.37 -1.70
N ASP A 227 7.29 15.77 -1.07
CA ASP A 227 6.12 14.91 -0.86
C ASP A 227 5.43 14.61 -2.19
N ILE A 228 5.32 15.61 -3.08
CA ILE A 228 4.75 15.43 -4.42
C ILE A 228 5.59 14.45 -5.24
N ALA A 229 6.91 14.62 -5.25
CA ALA A 229 7.82 13.72 -5.95
C ALA A 229 7.72 12.29 -5.39
N THR A 230 7.69 12.15 -4.06
CA THR A 230 7.56 10.86 -3.38
C THR A 230 6.24 10.18 -3.73
N LEU A 231 5.10 10.86 -3.58
CA LEU A 231 3.79 10.30 -3.91
C LEU A 231 3.66 9.95 -5.40
N THR A 232 4.27 10.75 -6.29
CA THR A 232 4.33 10.44 -7.73
C THR A 232 5.09 9.15 -7.98
N GLN A 233 6.26 8.97 -7.37
CA GLN A 233 7.06 7.74 -7.48
C GLN A 233 6.33 6.52 -6.91
N VAL A 234 5.70 6.68 -5.74
CA VAL A 234 4.88 5.61 -5.14
C VAL A 234 3.75 5.20 -6.07
N THR A 235 2.99 6.19 -6.56
CA THR A 235 1.87 5.94 -7.46
C THR A 235 2.33 5.20 -8.72
N GLN A 236 3.36 5.70 -9.41
CA GLN A 236 3.89 5.07 -10.62
C GLN A 236 4.39 3.63 -10.37
N ALA A 237 5.08 3.39 -9.26
CA ALA A 237 5.57 2.06 -8.91
C ALA A 237 4.41 1.06 -8.71
N LEU A 238 3.36 1.47 -7.97
CA LEU A 238 2.17 0.65 -7.75
C LEU A 238 1.36 0.45 -9.04
N GLU A 239 1.19 1.49 -9.85
CA GLU A 239 0.51 1.42 -11.15
C GLU A 239 1.17 0.44 -12.10
N ASN A 240 2.51 0.42 -12.14
CA ASN A 240 3.26 -0.49 -13.00
C ASN A 240 2.96 -1.96 -12.66
N VAL A 241 2.83 -2.27 -11.38
CA VAL A 241 2.47 -3.60 -10.86
C VAL A 241 1.01 -3.93 -11.16
N ILE A 242 0.09 -3.00 -10.86
CA ILE A 242 -1.36 -3.22 -10.99
C ILE A 242 -1.77 -3.40 -12.46
N LEU A 243 -1.27 -2.54 -13.33
CA LEU A 243 -1.58 -2.57 -14.77
C LEU A 243 -0.68 -3.55 -15.53
N ASN A 244 0.24 -4.24 -14.86
CA ASN A 244 1.20 -5.17 -15.47
C ASN A 244 1.91 -4.56 -16.69
N LYS A 245 2.40 -3.32 -16.58
CA LYS A 245 3.05 -2.63 -17.72
C LYS A 245 4.34 -3.34 -18.15
N SER A 246 4.96 -4.11 -17.25
CA SER A 246 6.08 -4.99 -17.56
C SER A 246 5.53 -6.36 -17.99
N LYS A 247 5.46 -6.61 -19.30
CA LYS A 247 4.90 -7.85 -19.90
C LYS A 247 5.48 -9.17 -19.35
N ASN A 248 6.59 -9.12 -18.61
CA ASN A 248 7.25 -10.30 -18.07
C ASN A 248 6.97 -10.55 -16.57
N GLN A 249 6.25 -9.66 -15.87
CA GLN A 249 6.16 -9.72 -14.41
C GLN A 249 5.46 -10.98 -13.88
N TRP A 250 4.48 -11.52 -14.61
CA TRP A 250 3.61 -12.61 -14.14
C TRP A 250 3.72 -13.90 -14.94
N THR A 251 4.69 -14.00 -15.85
CA THR A 251 4.73 -15.06 -16.88
C THR A 251 4.73 -16.50 -16.35
N ASN A 252 5.24 -16.71 -15.13
CA ASN A 252 5.36 -18.05 -14.52
C ASN A 252 4.55 -18.21 -13.22
N GLU A 253 3.74 -17.23 -12.84
CA GLU A 253 2.99 -17.27 -11.59
C GLU A 253 1.55 -17.72 -11.81
N SER A 254 1.02 -18.53 -10.88
CA SER A 254 -0.40 -18.85 -10.87
C SER A 254 -1.25 -17.59 -10.72
N LEU A 255 -2.41 -17.55 -11.37
CA LEU A 255 -3.35 -16.43 -11.32
C LEU A 255 -3.65 -15.98 -9.87
N ASP A 256 -3.84 -16.91 -8.94
CA ASP A 256 -4.16 -16.60 -7.54
C ASP A 256 -3.04 -15.81 -6.84
N VAL A 257 -1.78 -16.14 -7.13
CA VAL A 257 -0.61 -15.44 -6.60
C VAL A 257 -0.56 -14.01 -7.16
N VAL A 258 -0.72 -13.87 -8.48
CA VAL A 258 -0.77 -12.55 -9.15
C VAL A 258 -1.85 -11.67 -8.53
N GLN A 259 -3.07 -12.20 -8.39
CA GLN A 259 -4.20 -11.48 -7.80
C GLN A 259 -3.97 -11.14 -6.32
N TYR A 260 -3.36 -12.04 -5.55
CA TYR A 260 -3.03 -11.79 -4.15
C TYR A 260 -2.02 -10.63 -4.00
N ILE A 261 -0.94 -10.64 -4.79
CA ILE A 261 0.10 -9.60 -4.75
C ILE A 261 -0.47 -8.27 -5.25
N ARG A 262 -1.19 -8.29 -6.38
CA ARG A 262 -1.81 -7.09 -6.94
C ARG A 262 -2.85 -6.50 -6.00
N ARG A 263 -3.61 -7.30 -5.26
CA ARG A 263 -4.51 -6.78 -4.21
C ARG A 263 -3.75 -5.99 -3.15
N ASN A 264 -2.60 -6.46 -2.68
CA ASN A 264 -1.78 -5.69 -1.72
C ASN A 264 -1.26 -4.37 -2.33
N ALA A 265 -0.93 -4.35 -3.63
CA ALA A 265 -0.58 -3.12 -4.33
C ALA A 265 -1.78 -2.16 -4.46
N ILE A 266 -2.99 -2.68 -4.71
CA ILE A 266 -4.25 -1.91 -4.75
C ILE A 266 -4.54 -1.31 -3.37
N GLU A 267 -4.38 -2.08 -2.29
CA GLU A 267 -4.53 -1.60 -0.90
C GLU A 267 -3.55 -0.46 -0.60
N ALA A 268 -2.29 -0.60 -1.01
CA ALA A 268 -1.28 0.45 -0.87
C ALA A 268 -1.61 1.71 -1.68
N LEU A 269 -2.12 1.54 -2.91
CA LEU A 269 -2.53 2.67 -3.76
C LEU A 269 -3.77 3.37 -3.21
N GLY A 270 -4.71 2.63 -2.63
CA GLY A 270 -5.87 3.15 -1.92
C GLY A 270 -5.52 3.99 -0.70
N ALA A 271 -4.38 3.73 -0.05
CA ALA A 271 -3.87 4.52 1.07
C ALA A 271 -3.26 5.86 0.65
N VAL A 272 -2.99 6.10 -0.64
CA VAL A 272 -2.59 7.43 -1.13
C VAL A 272 -3.73 8.41 -0.82
N PRO A 273 -3.50 9.53 -0.13
CA PRO A 273 -4.58 10.34 0.44
C PRO A 273 -5.42 11.12 -0.58
N VAL A 274 -4.90 11.32 -1.80
CA VAL A 274 -5.51 12.18 -2.83
C VAL A 274 -5.85 11.39 -4.08
N THR A 275 -6.92 11.77 -4.77
CA THR A 275 -7.30 11.13 -6.04
C THR A 275 -6.39 11.53 -7.22
N GLY A 276 -5.77 12.71 -7.20
CA GLY A 276 -4.83 13.19 -8.22
C GLY A 276 -3.67 13.99 -7.61
N ILE A 277 -2.50 13.92 -8.25
CA ILE A 277 -1.28 14.62 -7.83
C ILE A 277 -0.87 15.58 -8.94
N TYR A 278 -0.80 16.87 -8.63
CA TYR A 278 -0.57 17.93 -9.62
C TYR A 278 0.62 18.81 -9.25
N VAL A 279 1.33 19.31 -10.25
CA VAL A 279 2.34 20.37 -10.12
C VAL A 279 2.00 21.46 -11.12
N ARG A 280 1.64 22.66 -10.64
CA ARG A 280 1.22 23.78 -11.51
C ARG A 280 0.12 23.36 -12.50
N GLU A 281 -0.94 22.74 -11.98
CA GLU A 281 -2.10 22.23 -12.75
C GLU A 281 -1.80 21.04 -13.69
N GLU A 282 -0.54 20.66 -13.87
CA GLU A 282 -0.16 19.49 -14.63
C GLU A 282 -0.25 18.23 -13.76
N ALA A 283 -1.07 17.25 -14.16
CA ALA A 283 -1.19 15.97 -13.48
C ALA A 283 0.13 15.18 -13.60
N LYS A 284 0.77 14.88 -12.46
CA LYS A 284 1.98 14.04 -12.38
C LYS A 284 1.65 12.57 -12.14
N ALA A 285 0.56 12.31 -11.44
CA ALA A 285 0.04 10.96 -11.19
C ALA A 285 -1.46 11.01 -10.83
N ARG A 286 -2.18 9.92 -11.12
CA ARG A 286 -3.63 9.80 -10.86
C ARG A 286 -3.95 8.45 -10.20
N PRO A 287 -3.67 8.29 -8.90
CA PRO A 287 -3.91 7.02 -8.21
C PRO A 287 -5.36 6.54 -8.34
N ALA A 288 -6.34 7.45 -8.30
CA ALA A 288 -7.75 7.08 -8.46
C ALA A 288 -8.08 6.55 -9.85
N LEU A 289 -7.39 6.99 -10.91
CA LEU A 289 -7.62 6.45 -12.26
C LEU A 289 -7.30 4.95 -12.31
N THR A 290 -6.19 4.56 -11.71
CA THR A 290 -5.74 3.16 -11.69
C THR A 290 -6.66 2.31 -10.82
N LEU A 291 -7.05 2.79 -9.63
CA LEU A 291 -8.05 2.11 -8.80
C LEU A 291 -9.40 1.99 -9.52
N PHE A 292 -9.83 3.03 -10.23
CA PHE A 292 -11.08 3.01 -10.98
C PHE A 292 -11.04 1.95 -12.08
N ARG A 293 -9.95 1.87 -12.84
CA ARG A 293 -9.74 0.81 -13.85
C ARG A 293 -9.83 -0.59 -13.26
N VAL A 294 -9.22 -0.83 -12.11
CA VAL A 294 -9.36 -2.11 -11.41
C VAL A 294 -10.82 -2.34 -11.04
N MET A 295 -11.47 -1.38 -10.39
CA MET A 295 -12.85 -1.47 -9.91
C MET A 295 -13.83 -1.83 -11.02
N ILE A 296 -13.73 -1.20 -12.20
CA ILE A 296 -14.61 -1.48 -13.34
C ILE A 296 -14.15 -2.65 -14.22
N ALA A 297 -13.09 -3.38 -13.82
CA ALA A 297 -12.48 -4.45 -14.59
C ALA A 297 -12.06 -4.03 -16.02
N ASP A 298 -11.41 -2.87 -16.12
CA ASP A 298 -10.91 -2.33 -17.39
C ASP A 298 -9.94 -3.32 -18.09
N PRO A 299 -10.06 -3.56 -19.40
CA PRO A 299 -9.20 -4.48 -20.16
C PRO A 299 -7.69 -4.18 -20.12
N LEU A 300 -7.30 -2.97 -19.72
CA LEU A 300 -5.90 -2.60 -19.47
C LEU A 300 -5.32 -3.26 -18.21
N VAL A 301 -6.17 -3.77 -17.31
CA VAL A 301 -5.74 -4.53 -16.13
C VAL A 301 -5.62 -6.01 -16.50
N GLN A 302 -4.39 -6.49 -16.67
CA GLN A 302 -4.12 -7.87 -17.07
C GLN A 302 -3.26 -8.61 -16.04
N PRO A 303 -3.61 -9.85 -15.64
CA PRO A 303 -4.87 -10.58 -15.95
C PRO A 303 -6.11 -9.87 -15.38
N PRO A 304 -7.34 -10.22 -15.82
CA PRO A 304 -8.55 -9.58 -15.29
C PRO A 304 -8.60 -9.56 -13.76
N PRO A 305 -9.04 -8.44 -13.14
CA PRO A 305 -9.11 -8.35 -11.69
C PRO A 305 -10.26 -9.22 -11.14
N SER A 306 -9.97 -9.93 -10.06
CA SER A 306 -10.98 -10.66 -9.28
C SER A 306 -11.96 -9.69 -8.61
N LEU A 307 -13.15 -10.17 -8.23
CA LEU A 307 -14.11 -9.37 -7.47
C LEU A 307 -13.50 -8.82 -6.16
N LYS A 308 -12.62 -9.58 -5.50
CA LYS A 308 -11.93 -9.13 -4.28
C LYS A 308 -11.04 -7.92 -4.54
N GLU A 309 -10.32 -7.90 -5.66
CA GLU A 309 -9.49 -6.76 -6.07
C GLU A 309 -10.33 -5.55 -6.45
N ARG A 310 -11.46 -5.77 -7.13
CA ARG A 310 -12.40 -4.70 -7.52
C ARG A 310 -13.01 -4.00 -6.30
N VAL A 311 -13.46 -4.79 -5.32
CA VAL A 311 -14.02 -4.28 -4.07
C VAL A 311 -12.95 -3.56 -3.23
N GLU A 312 -11.73 -4.07 -3.22
CA GLU A 312 -10.61 -3.41 -2.56
C GLU A 312 -10.28 -2.05 -3.21
N ALA A 313 -10.27 -2.00 -4.54
CA ALA A 313 -10.07 -0.75 -5.27
C ALA A 313 -11.19 0.27 -5.00
N MET A 314 -12.44 -0.19 -4.89
CA MET A 314 -13.57 0.62 -4.48
C MET A 314 -13.37 1.21 -3.08
N PHE A 315 -12.93 0.42 -2.10
CA PHE A 315 -12.62 0.94 -0.75
C PHE A 315 -11.54 2.00 -0.78
N GLY A 316 -10.44 1.75 -1.50
CA GLY A 316 -9.36 2.71 -1.67
C GLY A 316 -9.83 4.04 -2.29
N LEU A 317 -10.66 3.97 -3.33
CA LEU A 317 -11.25 5.15 -3.98
C LEU A 317 -12.12 5.97 -3.02
N CYS A 318 -12.96 5.29 -2.24
CA CYS A 318 -13.83 5.93 -1.27
C CYS A 318 -13.04 6.61 -0.14
N SER A 319 -11.86 6.08 0.22
CA SER A 319 -10.98 6.70 1.23
C SER A 319 -10.15 7.89 0.73
N GLN A 320 -10.09 8.13 -0.58
CA GLN A 320 -9.31 9.22 -1.16
C GLN A 320 -10.04 10.57 -1.14
N GLN A 321 -9.27 11.64 -0.97
CA GLN A 321 -9.76 13.00 -1.10
C GLN A 321 -10.08 13.34 -2.55
N ILE A 322 -11.31 13.81 -2.77
CA ILE A 322 -11.87 14.06 -4.08
C ILE A 322 -11.24 15.32 -4.71
N ASP A 323 -10.64 15.13 -5.87
CA ASP A 323 -9.98 16.18 -6.64
C ASP A 323 -10.99 16.97 -7.51
N PRO A 324 -10.84 18.30 -7.66
CA PRO A 324 -11.69 19.07 -8.55
C PRO A 324 -11.58 18.72 -10.03
N GLN A 325 -10.73 17.84 -10.54
CA GLN A 325 -10.80 17.40 -11.94
C GLN A 325 -11.63 16.14 -12.12
N ILE A 326 -11.96 15.43 -11.04
CA ILE A 326 -12.70 14.18 -11.12
C ILE A 326 -14.19 14.41 -11.41
N ASN A 327 -14.76 13.56 -12.26
CA ASN A 327 -16.17 13.52 -12.59
C ASN A 327 -16.90 12.60 -11.60
N LEU A 328 -17.68 13.19 -10.69
CA LEU A 328 -18.35 12.45 -9.63
C LEU A 328 -19.45 11.53 -10.14
N ASP A 329 -20.12 11.88 -11.24
CA ASP A 329 -21.16 11.03 -11.84
C ASP A 329 -20.54 9.73 -12.36
N VAL A 330 -19.42 9.82 -13.08
CA VAL A 330 -18.68 8.65 -13.59
C VAL A 330 -18.11 7.82 -12.44
N LEU A 331 -17.51 8.47 -11.43
CA LEU A 331 -16.97 7.79 -10.25
C LEU A 331 -18.07 7.03 -9.50
N ALA A 332 -19.18 7.69 -9.18
CA ALA A 332 -20.29 7.08 -8.45
C ALA A 332 -20.94 5.95 -9.24
N TYR A 333 -21.07 6.11 -10.56
CA TYR A 333 -21.58 5.03 -11.41
C TYR A 333 -20.69 3.79 -11.37
N GLY A 334 -19.36 3.94 -11.42
CA GLY A 334 -18.42 2.82 -11.30
C GLY A 334 -18.47 2.12 -9.93
N VAL A 335 -18.63 2.89 -8.83
CA VAL A 335 -18.83 2.34 -7.48
C VAL A 335 -20.12 1.52 -7.43
N ASN A 336 -21.22 2.06 -7.95
CA ASN A 336 -22.51 1.36 -8.00
C ASN A 336 -22.42 0.04 -8.78
N GLN A 337 -21.73 0.01 -9.92
CA GLN A 337 -21.52 -1.22 -10.69
C GLN A 337 -20.78 -2.31 -9.90
N THR A 338 -19.80 -1.91 -9.08
CA THR A 338 -19.05 -2.86 -8.25
C THR A 338 -19.88 -3.35 -7.06
N LEU A 339 -20.73 -2.48 -6.49
CA LEU A 339 -21.70 -2.88 -5.46
C LEU A 339 -22.72 -3.89 -5.99
N LEU A 340 -23.24 -3.67 -7.20
CA LEU A 340 -24.15 -4.62 -7.86
C LEU A 340 -23.48 -5.98 -8.03
N ASP A 341 -22.26 -6.01 -8.59
CA ASP A 341 -21.52 -7.26 -8.77
C ASP A 341 -21.21 -7.96 -7.44
N LEU A 342 -20.96 -7.19 -6.37
CA LEU A 342 -20.76 -7.72 -5.03
C LEU A 342 -22.02 -8.38 -4.47
N ILE A 343 -23.18 -7.74 -4.62
CA ILE A 343 -24.47 -8.27 -4.14
C ILE A 343 -24.86 -9.51 -4.95
N THR A 344 -24.65 -9.51 -6.26
CA THR A 344 -24.88 -10.69 -7.09
C THR A 344 -24.04 -11.88 -6.62
N ALA A 345 -22.73 -11.68 -6.42
CA ALA A 345 -21.85 -12.74 -5.92
C ALA A 345 -22.24 -13.23 -4.51
N GLN A 346 -22.76 -12.34 -3.67
CA GLN A 346 -23.28 -12.69 -2.35
C GLN A 346 -24.52 -13.59 -2.45
N GLY A 347 -25.47 -13.23 -3.29
CA GLY A 347 -26.68 -14.03 -3.54
C GLY A 347 -26.36 -15.40 -4.12
N GLU A 348 -25.44 -15.47 -5.08
CA GLU A 348 -24.94 -16.73 -5.66
C GLU A 348 -24.30 -17.64 -4.61
N GLN A 349 -23.46 -17.08 -3.73
CA GLN A 349 -22.81 -17.86 -2.66
C GLN A 349 -23.82 -18.31 -1.59
N SER A 350 -24.81 -17.47 -1.27
CA SER A 350 -25.89 -17.81 -0.34
C SER A 350 -26.74 -18.98 -0.86
N ALA A 351 -27.06 -18.97 -2.16
CA ALA A 351 -27.79 -20.05 -2.82
C ALA A 351 -26.95 -21.34 -2.93
N ASN A 352 -25.65 -21.22 -3.20
CA ASN A 352 -24.74 -22.34 -3.41
C ASN A 352 -23.73 -22.48 -2.27
N LYS A 353 -24.18 -22.88 -1.07
CA LYS A 353 -23.32 -23.06 0.10
C LYS A 353 -22.16 -24.05 -0.10
N ALA A 354 -22.28 -24.96 -1.06
CA ALA A 354 -21.24 -25.92 -1.44
C ALA A 354 -20.21 -25.38 -2.46
N SER A 355 -20.32 -24.12 -2.87
CA SER A 355 -19.39 -23.50 -3.81
C SER A 355 -17.95 -23.54 -3.28
N LEU A 356 -17.04 -24.05 -4.11
CA LEU A 356 -15.60 -24.07 -3.86
C LEU A 356 -14.96 -22.67 -3.97
N MET A 357 -15.75 -21.62 -4.18
CA MET A 357 -15.22 -20.26 -4.28
C MET A 357 -14.51 -19.85 -2.97
N PRO A 358 -13.34 -19.19 -3.04
CA PRO A 358 -12.62 -18.75 -1.86
C PRO A 358 -13.51 -17.84 -1.00
N SER A 359 -13.95 -18.35 0.16
CA SER A 359 -14.93 -17.69 1.03
C SER A 359 -14.62 -16.20 1.24
N ILE A 360 -15.54 -15.33 0.86
CA ILE A 360 -15.50 -13.90 1.22
C ILE A 360 -15.95 -13.79 2.69
N HIS A 361 -15.21 -13.04 3.49
CA HIS A 361 -15.59 -12.76 4.88
C HIS A 361 -16.67 -11.65 4.91
N TRP A 362 -17.90 -12.00 4.55
CA TRP A 362 -19.01 -11.05 4.33
C TRP A 362 -19.25 -10.08 5.49
N LYS A 363 -19.16 -10.54 6.75
CA LYS A 363 -19.34 -9.65 7.91
C LYS A 363 -18.27 -8.57 8.01
N MET A 364 -17.01 -8.97 7.84
CA MET A 364 -15.88 -8.03 7.82
C MET A 364 -16.00 -7.07 6.63
N LEU A 365 -16.47 -7.57 5.49
CA LEU A 365 -16.71 -6.74 4.31
C LEU A 365 -17.81 -5.70 4.56
N GLY A 366 -18.89 -6.07 5.26
CA GLY A 366 -19.94 -5.15 5.68
C GLY A 366 -19.39 -3.99 6.51
N GLY A 367 -18.59 -4.28 7.53
CA GLY A 367 -17.92 -3.23 8.34
C GLY A 367 -17.02 -2.32 7.50
N ARG A 368 -16.29 -2.87 6.51
CA ARG A 368 -15.45 -2.07 5.60
C ARG A 368 -16.28 -1.21 4.63
N LEU A 369 -17.43 -1.69 4.17
CA LEU A 369 -18.38 -0.89 3.37
C LEU A 369 -18.88 0.32 4.15
N ILE A 370 -19.25 0.14 5.42
CA ILE A 370 -19.68 1.24 6.29
C ILE A 370 -18.55 2.28 6.43
N GLN A 371 -17.34 1.83 6.77
CA GLN A 371 -16.18 2.71 6.91
C GLN A 371 -15.86 3.47 5.62
N ALA A 372 -15.88 2.78 4.48
CA ALA A 372 -15.63 3.41 3.18
C ALA A 372 -16.75 4.41 2.82
N ALA A 373 -18.01 4.13 3.13
CA ALA A 373 -19.13 5.03 2.85
C ALA A 373 -19.04 6.31 3.70
N ASP A 374 -18.74 6.17 4.99
CA ASP A 374 -18.57 7.30 5.90
C ASP A 374 -17.34 8.13 5.50
N GLY A 375 -16.22 7.48 5.17
CA GLY A 375 -15.03 8.14 4.63
C GLY A 375 -15.30 8.91 3.35
N TRP A 376 -16.06 8.32 2.42
CA TRP A 376 -16.38 8.95 1.14
C TRP A 376 -17.27 10.17 1.31
N LYS A 377 -18.24 10.13 2.24
CA LYS A 377 -19.03 11.32 2.62
C LYS A 377 -18.17 12.42 3.20
N ILE A 378 -17.22 12.10 4.08
CA ILE A 378 -16.28 13.07 4.66
C ILE A 378 -15.45 13.70 3.53
N ASN A 379 -14.83 12.87 2.70
CA ASN A 379 -14.00 13.33 1.57
C ASN A 379 -14.79 14.17 0.55
N GLY A 380 -16.06 13.84 0.32
CA GLY A 380 -16.98 14.64 -0.51
C GLY A 380 -17.45 15.95 0.13
N ARG A 381 -17.34 16.11 1.46
CA ARG A 381 -17.66 17.37 2.18
C ARG A 381 -16.46 18.30 2.31
N VAL A 382 -15.26 17.75 2.51
CA VAL A 382 -14.00 18.52 2.62
C VAL A 382 -13.73 19.30 1.33
N GLY A 383 -14.29 18.84 0.20
CA GLY A 383 -14.48 19.65 -0.98
C GLY A 383 -15.49 20.79 -0.77
N LYS A 384 -15.20 21.78 0.08
CA LYS A 384 -15.83 23.13 0.03
C LYS A 384 -15.73 23.78 -1.36
N TYR A 385 -14.96 23.16 -2.26
CA TYR A 385 -14.63 23.57 -3.62
C TYR A 385 -15.32 22.70 -4.69
N ILE A 386 -16.09 21.67 -4.31
CA ILE A 386 -16.96 20.97 -5.26
C ILE A 386 -18.12 21.91 -5.53
N LYS A 387 -18.00 22.68 -6.62
CA LYS A 387 -19.09 23.51 -7.13
C LYS A 387 -20.37 22.65 -7.26
N ASN A 388 -21.52 23.23 -6.92
CA ASN A 388 -22.81 22.55 -6.92
C ASN A 388 -23.18 21.93 -8.29
N ASP A 389 -22.55 22.38 -9.38
CA ASP A 389 -22.69 21.84 -10.74
C ASP A 389 -22.16 20.40 -10.90
N ARG A 390 -21.53 19.83 -9.87
CA ARG A 390 -20.97 18.47 -9.87
C ARG A 390 -21.81 17.42 -9.16
N LYS A 391 -23.04 17.77 -8.81
CA LYS A 391 -24.04 16.87 -8.21
C LYS A 391 -23.50 16.04 -7.02
N PRO A 392 -22.89 16.67 -6.00
CA PRO A 392 -22.37 15.95 -4.84
C PRO A 392 -23.41 15.11 -4.10
N GLU A 393 -24.70 15.38 -4.29
CA GLU A 393 -25.82 14.55 -3.83
C GLU A 393 -25.79 13.11 -4.36
N TYR A 394 -25.23 12.88 -5.55
CA TYR A 394 -25.14 11.52 -6.11
C TYR A 394 -24.21 10.63 -5.30
N LEU A 395 -23.07 11.19 -4.91
CA LEU A 395 -22.09 10.53 -4.05
C LEU A 395 -22.70 10.27 -2.67
N ARG A 396 -23.37 11.27 -2.07
CA ARG A 396 -23.97 11.13 -0.73
C ARG A 396 -25.03 10.04 -0.69
N ASP A 397 -25.98 10.08 -1.63
CA ASP A 397 -27.06 9.08 -1.71
C ASP A 397 -26.51 7.67 -2.01
N LEU A 398 -25.51 7.54 -2.88
CA LEU A 398 -24.87 6.24 -3.09
C LEU A 398 -24.12 5.75 -1.84
N ALA A 399 -23.44 6.65 -1.11
CA ALA A 399 -22.78 6.31 0.14
C ALA A 399 -23.78 5.90 1.23
N ASP A 400 -24.95 6.55 1.32
CA ASP A 400 -26.04 6.13 2.20
C ASP A 400 -26.51 4.70 1.90
N ARG A 401 -26.70 4.38 0.61
CA ARG A 401 -27.06 3.02 0.16
C ARG A 401 -25.97 2.01 0.48
N MET A 402 -24.72 2.34 0.18
CA MET A 402 -23.56 1.51 0.48
C MET A 402 -23.44 1.21 1.97
N LYS A 403 -23.71 2.20 2.84
CA LYS A 403 -23.74 2.03 4.29
C LYS A 403 -24.86 1.07 4.72
N ALA A 404 -26.08 1.25 4.24
CA ALA A 404 -27.20 0.37 4.56
C ALA A 404 -26.93 -1.09 4.14
N ILE A 405 -26.31 -1.28 2.97
CA ILE A 405 -25.86 -2.61 2.50
C ILE A 405 -24.80 -3.18 3.45
N GLY A 406 -23.83 -2.36 3.84
CA GLY A 406 -22.77 -2.74 4.77
C GLY A 406 -23.31 -3.18 6.13
N GLU A 407 -24.29 -2.46 6.69
CA GLU A 407 -24.95 -2.78 7.96
C GLU A 407 -25.66 -4.15 7.89
N LEU A 408 -26.38 -4.43 6.80
CA LEU A 408 -27.02 -5.74 6.58
C LEU A 408 -25.99 -6.87 6.48
N MET A 409 -24.90 -6.66 5.73
CA MET A 409 -23.82 -7.64 5.56
C MET A 409 -23.02 -7.87 6.85
N GLU A 410 -22.77 -6.84 7.66
CA GLU A 410 -22.06 -6.95 8.93
C GLU A 410 -22.83 -7.85 9.92
N VAL A 411 -24.15 -7.67 9.99
CA VAL A 411 -25.03 -8.47 10.87
C VAL A 411 -25.21 -9.88 10.32
N SER A 412 -25.62 -10.02 9.07
CA SER A 412 -26.12 -11.28 8.49
C SER A 412 -25.08 -12.06 7.69
N GLY A 413 -23.93 -11.47 7.37
CA GLY A 413 -22.89 -12.11 6.57
C GLY A 413 -23.38 -12.53 5.19
N VAL A 414 -23.12 -13.80 4.83
CA VAL A 414 -23.51 -14.36 3.52
C VAL A 414 -25.03 -14.49 3.36
N ASP A 415 -25.80 -14.47 4.45
CA ASP A 415 -27.26 -14.61 4.41
C ASP A 415 -28.00 -13.26 4.33
N ALA A 416 -27.26 -12.14 4.20
CA ALA A 416 -27.86 -10.81 4.05
C ALA A 416 -28.76 -10.75 2.80
N ARG A 417 -30.03 -10.35 2.96
CA ARG A 417 -30.96 -10.20 1.82
C ARG A 417 -30.94 -8.77 1.32
N VAL A 418 -29.96 -8.44 0.50
CA VAL A 418 -29.82 -7.09 -0.05
C VAL A 418 -30.70 -6.95 -1.28
N GLU A 419 -31.62 -5.98 -1.28
CA GLU A 419 -32.46 -5.69 -2.43
C GLU A 419 -31.64 -5.00 -3.54
N VAL A 420 -31.62 -5.58 -4.73
CA VAL A 420 -30.87 -5.06 -5.90
C VAL A 420 -31.59 -3.88 -6.55
N GLY A 421 -32.93 -3.89 -6.55
CA GLY A 421 -33.79 -2.90 -7.20
C GLY A 421 -33.39 -1.45 -6.93
N PRO A 422 -33.22 -1.02 -5.66
CA PRO A 422 -32.83 0.34 -5.35
C PRO A 422 -31.50 0.80 -5.98
N LEU A 423 -30.52 -0.09 -6.19
CA LEU A 423 -29.26 0.25 -6.87
C LEU A 423 -29.40 0.25 -8.40
N THR A 424 -30.22 -0.65 -8.94
CA THR A 424 -30.54 -0.66 -10.37
C THR A 424 -31.29 0.59 -10.78
N ASP A 425 -32.30 1.00 -10.01
CA ASP A 425 -33.06 2.24 -10.23
C ASP A 425 -32.16 3.46 -10.11
N TRP A 426 -31.25 3.47 -9.13
CA TRP A 426 -30.25 4.52 -9.00
C TRP A 426 -29.39 4.62 -10.27
N ALA A 427 -28.90 3.49 -10.79
CA ALA A 427 -28.08 3.44 -11.99
C ALA A 427 -28.83 3.90 -13.25
N ALA A 428 -30.08 3.50 -13.40
CA ALA A 428 -30.92 3.87 -14.53
C ALA A 428 -31.18 5.39 -14.57
N ASN A 429 -31.47 5.98 -13.41
CA ASN A 429 -31.79 7.40 -13.29
C ASN A 429 -30.56 8.33 -13.32
N ARG A 430 -29.35 7.77 -13.13
CA ARG A 430 -28.10 8.56 -12.98
C ARG A 430 -26.98 8.10 -13.89
N LYS A 431 -27.31 7.47 -15.02
CA LYS A 431 -26.33 7.08 -16.02
C LYS A 431 -25.59 8.33 -16.55
N PRO A 432 -24.25 8.36 -16.57
CA PRO A 432 -23.49 9.44 -17.17
C PRO A 432 -23.92 9.67 -18.64
N VAL A 433 -24.29 10.92 -18.98
CA VAL A 433 -24.75 11.27 -20.33
C VAL A 433 -23.54 11.41 -21.28
N THR A 434 -23.26 10.30 -21.95
CA THR A 434 -22.45 9.98 -23.15
C THR A 434 -21.42 10.93 -23.79
N LEU A 435 -21.44 12.25 -23.63
CA LEU A 435 -20.49 13.09 -24.39
C LEU A 435 -19.09 13.16 -23.78
N ARG A 436 -18.93 12.91 -22.47
CA ARG A 436 -17.62 12.77 -21.82
C ARG A 436 -17.74 11.87 -20.59
N ASN A 437 -17.87 10.55 -20.79
CA ASN A 437 -17.69 9.53 -19.73
C ASN A 437 -16.23 9.47 -19.23
N GLN A 438 -15.60 10.65 -19.10
CA GLN A 438 -14.25 10.88 -18.66
C GLN A 438 -14.26 10.92 -17.15
N LEU A 439 -13.43 10.10 -16.51
CA LEU A 439 -13.22 10.20 -15.07
C LEU A 439 -12.53 11.51 -14.71
N TYR A 440 -11.61 12.01 -15.54
CA TYR A 440 -10.92 13.29 -15.35
C TYR A 440 -11.20 14.23 -16.51
N LYS A 441 -11.65 15.45 -16.19
CA LYS A 441 -12.06 16.45 -17.20
C LYS A 441 -10.94 16.88 -18.13
N ASP A 442 -9.71 16.83 -17.65
CA ASP A 442 -8.49 17.24 -18.33
C ASP A 442 -7.78 16.09 -19.07
N ASP A 443 -8.32 14.86 -19.03
CA ASP A 443 -7.70 13.70 -19.68
C ASP A 443 -8.68 12.87 -20.52
N PRO A 444 -8.61 12.97 -21.86
CA PRO A 444 -9.46 12.21 -22.75
C PRO A 444 -9.16 10.70 -22.76
N SER A 445 -8.02 10.25 -22.24
CA SER A 445 -7.72 8.81 -22.09
C SER A 445 -8.50 8.13 -20.96
N THR A 446 -9.29 8.92 -20.21
CA THR A 446 -10.13 8.44 -19.11
C THR A 446 -11.58 8.22 -19.50
N ILE A 447 -11.88 8.09 -20.80
CA ILE A 447 -13.22 7.73 -21.29
C ILE A 447 -13.49 6.25 -21.04
N PHE A 448 -14.58 5.97 -20.33
CA PHE A 448 -15.03 4.61 -20.04
C PHE A 448 -16.36 4.29 -20.72
N SER A 449 -16.47 3.08 -21.28
CA SER A 449 -17.72 2.55 -21.81
C SER A 449 -18.41 1.68 -20.75
N PHE A 450 -19.51 2.18 -20.19
CA PHE A 450 -20.38 1.39 -19.33
C PHE A 450 -21.41 0.65 -20.21
N THR A 451 -20.93 -0.38 -20.90
CA THR A 451 -21.75 -1.29 -21.68
C THR A 451 -21.87 -2.58 -20.88
N LYS A 452 -22.98 -2.75 -20.16
CA LYS A 452 -23.44 -4.04 -19.65
C LYS A 452 -24.81 -4.30 -20.26
#